data_AF-A0A6H5G0C9-F1
#
_entry.id   AF-A0A6H5G0C9-F1
#
_cell.length_a   1.000
_cell.length_b   1.000
_cell.length_c   1.000
_cell.angle_alpha   90.00
_cell.angle_beta   90.00
_cell.angle_gamma   90.00
#
_symmetry.space_group_name_H-M   'P 1'
#
loop_
_entity.id
_entity.type
_entity.pdbx_description
1 polymer ?
#
loop_
_entity_poly.entity_id
_entity_poly.type
_entity_poly.pdbx_seq_one_letter_code
_entity_poly.pdbx_strand_id
1 'polypeptide(L)'
;MLRANESVAEYIHAAHPKIALLRRHSPPKADMMSRLISSFETLGIQLSSSDSAEVNRCIRETADGSLDRLFVLGHLFAKPMMRAEYFCYEPESHHYALNIDMYTHFTSPIRRYVDIIVHRILCATLGYDKLPGWDTLDVR
;
A
#
# COMPACT_ATOMS: atom_id res chain seq x y z
N MET A 1 7.32 -6.94 -10.63
CA MET A 1 7.69 -6.90 -9.20
C MET A 1 6.49 -6.94 -8.26
N LEU A 2 5.40 -6.21 -8.52
CA LEU A 2 4.22 -6.19 -7.62
C LEU A 2 3.63 -7.57 -7.33
N ARG A 3 3.39 -8.39 -8.36
CA ARG A 3 2.90 -9.77 -8.17
C ARG A 3 3.83 -10.62 -7.31
N ALA A 4 5.14 -10.55 -7.51
CA ALA A 4 6.10 -11.27 -6.68
C ALA A 4 6.03 -10.83 -5.20
N ASN A 5 5.91 -9.52 -4.96
CA ASN A 5 5.77 -8.98 -3.60
C ASN A 5 4.45 -9.43 -2.93
N GLU A 6 3.33 -9.41 -3.66
CA GLU A 6 2.02 -9.85 -3.17
C GLU A 6 2.02 -11.37 -2.89
N SER A 7 2.48 -12.20 -3.83
CA SER A 7 2.53 -13.66 -3.62
C SER A 7 3.39 -14.05 -2.43
N VAL A 8 4.53 -13.37 -2.22
CA VAL A 8 5.36 -13.61 -1.02
C VAL A 8 4.62 -13.14 0.24
N ALA A 9 3.92 -12.01 0.20
CA ALA A 9 3.15 -11.50 1.33
C ALA A 9 2.08 -12.52 1.78
N GLU A 10 1.27 -13.00 0.85
CA GLU A 10 0.23 -14.01 1.10
C GLU A 10 0.84 -15.29 1.67
N TYR A 11 1.93 -15.78 1.06
CA TYR A 11 2.56 -17.03 1.46
C TYR A 11 3.14 -16.99 2.87
N ILE A 12 3.94 -15.96 3.20
CA ILE A 12 4.55 -15.85 4.53
C ILE A 12 3.51 -15.57 5.62
N HIS A 13 2.45 -14.82 5.30
CA HIS A 13 1.40 -14.51 6.26
C HIS A 13 0.54 -15.73 6.55
N ALA A 14 0.18 -16.53 5.53
CA ALA A 14 -0.56 -17.77 5.72
C ALA A 14 0.20 -18.77 6.61
N ALA A 15 1.53 -18.87 6.45
CA ALA A 15 2.35 -19.76 7.26
C ALA A 15 2.65 -19.20 8.66
N HIS A 16 2.92 -17.90 8.78
CA HIS A 16 3.44 -17.28 10.00
C HIS A 16 2.81 -15.90 10.27
N PRO A 17 1.49 -15.83 10.58
CA PRO A 17 0.76 -14.57 10.67
C PRO A 17 1.25 -13.63 11.77
N LYS A 18 1.92 -14.16 12.81
CA LYS A 18 2.42 -13.37 13.95
C LYS A 18 3.73 -12.63 13.66
N ILE A 19 4.54 -13.13 12.73
CA ILE A 19 5.88 -12.58 12.44
C ILE A 19 6.02 -12.09 10.99
N ALA A 20 5.01 -12.31 10.14
CA ALA A 20 4.98 -11.79 8.78
C ALA A 20 5.06 -10.26 8.79
N LEU A 21 6.16 -9.74 8.25
CA LEU A 21 6.37 -8.31 8.07
C LEU A 21 5.73 -7.87 6.75
N LEU A 22 4.67 -7.09 6.87
CA LEU A 22 3.85 -6.63 5.75
C LEU A 22 3.95 -5.11 5.62
N ARG A 23 3.37 -4.58 4.55
CA ARG A 23 3.30 -3.15 4.25
C ARG A 23 1.91 -2.77 3.79
N ARG A 24 1.26 -1.87 4.52
CA ARG A 24 -0.08 -1.38 4.22
C ARG A 24 -0.05 0.08 3.80
N HIS A 25 -1.16 0.54 3.25
CA HIS A 25 -1.38 1.94 2.92
C HIS A 25 -2.83 2.27 3.25
N SER A 26 -3.02 2.99 4.35
CA SER A 26 -4.35 3.39 4.80
C SER A 26 -5.06 4.27 3.77
N PRO A 27 -6.40 4.34 3.82
CA PRO A 27 -7.16 5.29 3.01
C PRO A 27 -6.71 6.75 3.23
N PRO A 28 -7.04 7.65 2.29
CA PRO A 28 -6.72 9.07 2.41
C PRO A 28 -7.42 9.70 3.61
N LYS A 29 -6.89 10.83 4.10
CA LYS A 29 -7.56 11.60 5.15
C LYS A 29 -8.92 12.09 4.66
N ALA A 30 -10.00 11.56 5.25
CA ALA A 30 -11.38 11.86 4.84
C ALA A 30 -11.64 13.38 4.74
N ASP A 31 -11.33 14.14 5.80
CA ASP A 31 -11.54 15.60 5.82
C ASP A 31 -10.80 16.36 4.71
N MET A 32 -9.61 15.90 4.33
CA MET A 32 -8.83 16.55 3.27
C MET A 32 -9.34 16.14 1.89
N MET A 33 -9.75 14.87 1.72
CA MET A 33 -10.34 14.37 0.49
C MET A 33 -11.67 15.09 0.21
N SER A 34 -12.55 15.20 1.21
CA SER A 34 -13.83 15.89 1.06
C SER A 34 -13.64 17.37 0.68
N ARG A 35 -12.70 18.06 1.33
CA ARG A 35 -12.36 19.45 0.96
C ARG A 35 -11.85 19.58 -0.46
N LEU A 36 -11.04 18.63 -0.93
CA LEU A 36 -10.53 18.61 -2.29
C LEU A 36 -11.68 18.44 -3.30
N ILE A 37 -12.57 17.47 -3.06
CA ILE A 37 -13.74 17.21 -3.90
C ILE A 37 -14.63 18.45 -3.97
N SER A 38 -14.99 19.05 -2.83
CA SER A 38 -15.78 20.29 -2.82
C SER A 38 -15.11 21.45 -3.56
N SER A 39 -13.77 21.53 -3.55
CA SER A 39 -13.05 22.54 -4.32
C SER A 39 -13.22 22.33 -5.83
N PHE A 40 -13.27 21.09 -6.30
CA PHE A 40 -13.52 20.78 -7.72
C PHE A 40 -14.98 20.95 -8.12
N GLU A 41 -15.92 20.66 -7.23
CA GLU A 41 -17.35 20.89 -7.47
C GLU A 41 -17.63 22.36 -7.78
N THR A 42 -16.96 23.30 -7.09
CA THR A 42 -17.08 24.75 -7.39
C THR A 42 -16.57 25.13 -8.77
N LEU A 43 -15.72 24.29 -9.38
CA LEU A 43 -15.24 24.44 -10.76
C LEU A 43 -16.11 23.69 -11.78
N GLY A 44 -17.23 23.11 -11.34
CA GLY A 44 -18.13 22.31 -12.18
C GLY A 44 -17.63 20.89 -12.46
N ILE A 45 -16.61 20.42 -11.74
CA ILE A 45 -16.03 19.08 -11.90
C ILE A 45 -16.58 18.18 -10.79
N GLN A 46 -17.34 17.16 -11.17
CA GLN A 46 -17.91 16.16 -10.25
C GLN A 46 -16.92 15.01 -10.07
N LEU A 47 -16.47 14.78 -8.84
CA LEU A 47 -15.47 13.75 -8.50
C LEU A 47 -16.00 12.84 -7.41
N SER A 48 -15.70 11.56 -7.51
CA SER A 48 -16.00 10.55 -6.50
C SER A 48 -14.70 10.02 -5.88
N SER A 49 -14.78 9.60 -4.61
CA SER A 49 -13.64 9.01 -3.89
C SER A 49 -14.00 7.80 -3.05
N SER A 50 -14.93 6.97 -3.54
CA SER A 50 -15.35 5.75 -2.82
C SER A 50 -14.20 4.78 -2.57
N ASP A 51 -13.33 4.58 -3.57
CA ASP A 51 -12.13 3.77 -3.47
C ASP A 51 -11.01 4.33 -4.37
N SER A 52 -9.83 3.68 -4.36
CA SER A 52 -8.68 4.12 -5.13
C SER A 52 -8.86 3.95 -6.64
N ALA A 53 -9.65 2.97 -7.08
CA ALA A 53 -9.96 2.75 -8.48
C ALA A 53 -10.86 3.87 -9.03
N GLU A 54 -11.85 4.30 -8.23
CA GLU A 54 -12.73 5.42 -8.56
C GLU A 54 -11.93 6.72 -8.72
N VAL A 55 -11.09 7.03 -7.73
CA VAL A 55 -10.25 8.24 -7.76
C VAL A 55 -9.38 8.26 -9.02
N ASN A 56 -8.73 7.13 -9.35
CA ASN A 56 -7.91 7.03 -10.56
C ASN A 56 -8.74 7.18 -11.85
N ARG A 57 -9.97 6.66 -11.89
CA ARG A 57 -10.90 6.84 -13.01
C ARG A 57 -11.28 8.30 -13.17
N CYS A 58 -11.77 8.95 -12.12
CA CYS A 58 -12.15 10.37 -12.14
C CYS A 58 -10.99 11.28 -12.56
N ILE A 59 -9.77 11.03 -12.07
CA ILE A 59 -8.57 11.79 -12.48
C ILE A 59 -8.33 11.66 -13.99
N ARG A 60 -8.43 10.45 -14.55
CA ARG A 60 -8.17 10.20 -15.97
C ARG A 60 -9.23 10.80 -16.88
N GLU A 61 -10.50 10.66 -16.51
CA GLU A 61 -11.62 11.24 -17.24
C GLU A 61 -11.55 12.77 -17.22
N THR A 62 -11.29 13.38 -16.06
CA THR A 62 -11.14 14.84 -15.92
C THR A 62 -9.93 15.38 -16.67
N ALA A 63 -8.86 14.58 -16.77
CA ALA A 63 -7.68 14.96 -17.54
C ALA A 63 -7.96 15.05 -19.04
N ASP A 64 -8.93 14.29 -19.56
CA ASP A 64 -9.36 14.31 -20.96
C ASP A 64 -8.19 14.23 -21.95
N GLY A 65 -7.29 13.27 -21.71
CA GLY A 65 -6.08 13.06 -22.53
C GLY A 65 -4.96 14.09 -22.36
N SER A 66 -5.19 15.19 -21.64
CA SER A 66 -4.15 16.19 -21.35
C SER A 66 -3.20 15.71 -20.27
N LEU A 67 -1.91 15.58 -20.61
CA LEU A 67 -0.86 15.19 -19.67
C LEU A 67 -0.68 16.24 -18.56
N ASP A 68 -0.74 17.53 -18.88
CA ASP A 68 -0.58 18.60 -17.88
C ASP A 68 -1.69 18.55 -16.84
N ARG A 69 -2.95 18.35 -17.28
CA ARG A 69 -4.09 18.16 -16.36
C ARG A 69 -3.90 16.92 -15.52
N LEU A 70 -3.48 15.80 -16.13
CA LEU A 70 -3.22 14.55 -15.41
C LEU A 70 -2.18 14.74 -14.29
N PHE A 71 -1.09 15.47 -14.56
CA PHE A 71 -0.07 15.77 -13.55
C PHE A 71 -0.60 16.66 -12.44
N VAL A 72 -1.31 17.73 -12.77
CA VAL A 72 -1.88 18.65 -11.77
C VAL A 72 -2.90 17.91 -10.88
N LEU A 73 -3.82 17.17 -11.48
CA LEU A 73 -4.81 16.37 -10.76
C LEU A 73 -4.13 15.32 -9.88
N GLY A 74 -3.18 14.56 -10.42
CA GLY A 74 -2.41 13.57 -9.65
C GLY A 74 -1.71 14.19 -8.45
N HIS A 75 -1.10 15.37 -8.61
CA HIS A 75 -0.45 16.07 -7.50
C HIS A 75 -1.44 16.55 -6.43
N LEU A 76 -2.61 17.05 -6.84
CA LEU A 76 -3.65 17.50 -5.92
C LEU A 76 -4.24 16.32 -5.13
N PHE A 77 -4.54 15.20 -5.80
CA PHE A 77 -5.06 13.99 -5.17
C PHE A 77 -4.02 13.23 -4.32
N ALA A 78 -2.73 13.47 -4.53
CA ALA A 78 -1.68 12.93 -3.65
C ALA A 78 -1.64 13.60 -2.27
N LYS A 79 -2.11 14.86 -2.14
CA LYS A 79 -2.09 15.60 -0.86
C LYS A 79 -2.88 14.92 0.27
N PRO A 80 -4.11 14.39 0.05
CA PRO A 80 -4.85 13.66 1.08
C PRO A 80 -4.32 12.26 1.40
N MET A 81 -3.39 11.71 0.61
CA MET A 81 -2.88 10.36 0.81
C MET A 81 -2.07 10.22 2.10
N MET A 82 -2.18 9.05 2.71
CA MET A 82 -1.38 8.68 3.88
C MET A 82 -0.03 8.10 3.44
N ARG A 83 0.94 8.01 4.36
CA ARG A 83 2.19 7.28 4.07
C ARG A 83 1.93 5.79 4.26
N ALA A 84 2.45 4.98 3.35
CA ALA A 84 2.46 3.53 3.53
C ALA A 84 3.45 3.16 4.64
N GLU A 85 3.06 2.22 5.49
CA GLU A 85 3.79 1.82 6.68
C GLU A 85 4.01 0.32 6.72
N TYR A 86 5.09 -0.08 7.39
CA TYR A 86 5.36 -1.48 7.67
C TYR A 86 4.70 -1.86 9.00
N PHE A 87 4.18 -3.07 9.07
CA PHE A 87 3.52 -3.57 10.26
C PHE A 87 3.69 -5.09 10.37
N CYS A 88 3.54 -5.59 11.59
CA CYS A 88 3.40 -7.00 11.91
C CYS A 88 2.08 -7.17 12.66
N TYR A 89 1.39 -8.30 12.51
CA TYR A 89 0.32 -8.69 13.43
C TYR A 89 -0.79 -7.62 13.60
N GLU A 90 -1.49 -7.26 12.52
CA GLU A 90 -2.71 -6.44 12.60
C GLU A 90 -3.77 -6.91 11.60
N PRO A 91 -5.07 -6.73 11.91
CA PRO A 91 -6.15 -7.14 11.03
C PRO A 91 -6.24 -6.30 9.75
N GLU A 92 -5.82 -5.03 9.79
CA GLU A 92 -5.86 -4.14 8.63
C GLU A 92 -4.57 -4.23 7.82
N SER A 93 -4.63 -4.93 6.69
CA SER A 93 -3.49 -5.20 5.80
C SER A 93 -3.57 -4.54 4.42
N HIS A 94 -4.75 -4.03 4.06
CA HIS A 94 -5.04 -3.52 2.73
C HIS A 94 -4.13 -2.35 2.33
N HIS A 95 -3.70 -2.34 1.07
CA HIS A 95 -2.85 -1.33 0.49
C HIS A 95 -3.63 -0.45 -0.49
N TYR A 96 -4.29 0.60 0.02
CA TYR A 96 -5.26 1.43 -0.71
C TYR A 96 -4.77 1.88 -2.09
N ALA A 97 -3.56 2.44 -2.21
CA ALA A 97 -3.07 2.98 -3.49
C ALA A 97 -2.80 1.90 -4.55
N LEU A 98 -2.57 0.65 -4.13
CA LEU A 98 -2.36 -0.48 -5.04
C LEU A 98 -3.64 -1.29 -5.26
N ASN A 99 -4.65 -1.08 -4.42
CA ASN A 99 -5.88 -1.87 -4.36
C ASN A 99 -5.59 -3.37 -4.24
N ILE A 100 -4.72 -3.73 -3.29
CA ILE A 100 -4.29 -5.11 -3.00
C ILE A 100 -4.47 -5.36 -1.51
N ASP A 101 -5.00 -6.53 -1.14
CA ASP A 101 -5.29 -6.87 0.25
C ASP A 101 -4.02 -7.13 1.08
N MET A 102 -3.01 -7.76 0.49
CA MET A 102 -1.78 -8.08 1.19
C MET A 102 -0.55 -7.74 0.36
N TYR A 103 0.34 -6.94 0.95
CA TYR A 103 1.54 -6.47 0.28
C TYR A 103 2.74 -6.47 1.22
N THR A 104 3.92 -6.75 0.69
CA THR A 104 5.20 -6.57 1.39
C THR A 104 6.28 -6.13 0.40
N HIS A 105 7.50 -5.90 0.88
CA HIS A 105 8.66 -5.69 0.02
C HIS A 105 9.57 -6.93 0.08
N PHE A 106 9.85 -7.49 -1.10
CA PHE A 106 10.68 -8.70 -1.24
C PHE A 106 11.82 -8.54 -2.26
N THR A 107 11.62 -7.67 -3.24
CA THR A 107 12.36 -7.66 -4.50
C THR A 107 13.64 -6.79 -4.52
N SER A 108 14.11 -6.29 -3.38
CA SER A 108 15.32 -5.44 -3.31
C SER A 108 16.11 -5.57 -2.00
N PRO A 109 16.54 -6.79 -1.60
CA PRO A 109 17.24 -7.03 -0.33
C PRO A 109 18.57 -6.30 -0.16
N ILE A 110 19.27 -5.98 -1.26
CA ILE A 110 20.56 -5.26 -1.19
C ILE A 110 20.41 -3.85 -0.61
N ARG A 111 19.22 -3.22 -0.76
CA ARG A 111 19.01 -1.80 -0.43
C ARG A 111 17.84 -1.55 0.53
N ARG A 112 17.19 -2.60 1.03
CA ARG A 112 16.06 -2.50 1.97
C ARG A 112 16.15 -3.63 2.99
N TYR A 113 16.32 -3.27 4.26
CA TYR A 113 16.42 -4.24 5.34
C TYR A 113 15.13 -5.06 5.54
N VAL A 114 13.97 -4.45 5.29
CA VAL A 114 12.67 -5.17 5.35
C VAL A 114 12.64 -6.35 4.38
N ASP A 115 13.19 -6.20 3.18
CA ASP A 115 13.27 -7.31 2.24
C ASP A 115 14.15 -8.43 2.81
N ILE A 116 15.26 -8.14 3.51
CA ILE A 116 16.08 -9.16 4.17
C ILE A 116 15.27 -9.93 5.24
N ILE A 117 14.45 -9.24 6.03
CA ILE A 117 13.55 -9.86 7.01
C ILE A 117 12.57 -10.81 6.31
N VAL A 118 11.91 -10.34 5.24
CA VAL A 118 10.98 -11.13 4.45
C VAL A 118 11.65 -12.35 3.82
N HIS A 119 12.88 -12.21 3.31
CA HIS A 119 13.67 -13.32 2.77
C HIS A 119 13.96 -14.37 3.85
N ARG A 120 14.31 -13.97 5.09
CA ARG A 120 14.53 -14.91 6.21
C ARG A 120 13.27 -15.69 6.56
N ILE A 121 12.13 -15.02 6.64
CA ILE A 121 10.85 -15.67 6.92
C ILE A 121 10.52 -16.64 5.79
N LEU A 122 10.61 -16.21 4.52
CA LEU A 122 10.31 -17.04 3.37
C LEU A 122 11.23 -18.28 3.29
N CYS A 123 12.54 -18.12 3.51
CA CYS A 123 13.47 -19.24 3.55
C CYS A 123 13.11 -20.25 4.64
N ALA A 124 12.73 -19.78 5.83
CA ALA A 124 12.28 -20.66 6.90
C ALA A 124 10.96 -21.36 6.57
N THR A 125 9.99 -20.66 5.96
CA THR A 125 8.73 -21.25 5.50
C THR A 125 8.94 -22.35 4.46
N LEU A 126 9.94 -22.18 3.58
CA LEU A 126 10.32 -23.17 2.57
C LEU A 126 11.21 -24.31 3.12
N GLY A 127 11.59 -24.27 4.39
CA GLY A 127 12.43 -25.29 5.03
C GLY A 127 13.93 -25.17 4.73
N TYR A 128 14.38 -24.04 4.19
CA TYR A 128 15.80 -23.79 3.93
C TYR A 128 16.58 -23.29 5.15
N ASP A 129 15.88 -22.76 6.17
CA ASP A 129 16.47 -22.29 7.42
C ASP A 129 15.50 -22.47 8.59
N LYS A 130 15.94 -22.22 9.82
CA LYS A 130 15.09 -22.19 11.01
C LYS A 130 14.26 -20.90 11.03
N LEU A 131 13.03 -21.01 11.54
CA LEU A 131 12.19 -19.84 11.77
C LEU A 131 12.90 -18.88 12.73
N PRO A 132 12.96 -17.57 12.43
CA PRO A 132 13.50 -16.61 13.37
C PRO A 132 12.74 -16.65 14.70
N GLY A 133 13.46 -16.75 15.81
CA GLY A 133 12.89 -16.74 17.16
C GLY A 133 12.46 -15.34 17.64
N TRP A 134 11.88 -14.54 16.75
CA TRP A 134 11.45 -13.17 17.06
C TRP A 134 10.13 -13.19 17.82
N ASP A 135 10.06 -12.45 18.92
CA ASP A 135 8.81 -12.13 19.59
C ASP A 135 8.37 -10.71 19.23
N THR A 136 7.06 -10.49 19.22
CA THR A 136 6.41 -9.17 19.12
C THR A 136 6.88 -8.17 20.17
N LEU A 137 7.43 -8.65 21.29
CA LEU A 137 8.03 -7.83 22.36
C LEU A 137 9.43 -7.31 22.03
N ASP A 138 10.14 -7.89 21.06
CA ASP A 138 11.51 -7.50 20.70
C ASP A 138 11.56 -6.22 19.83
N VAL A 139 10.41 -5.64 19.49
CA VAL A 139 10.26 -4.57 18.49
C VAL A 139 9.54 -3.33 19.06
N ARG A 140 9.45 -3.20 20.39
CA ARG A 140 8.94 -1.97 21.05
C ARG A 140 10.05 -1.10 21.60
#